data_AF-K5X504-F1
#
_entry.id   AF-K5X504-F1
#
_cell.length_a   1.000
_cell.length_b   1.000
_cell.length_c   1.000
_cell.angle_alpha   90.00
_cell.angle_beta   90.00
_cell.angle_gamma   90.00
#
_symmetry.space_group_name_H-M   'P 1'
#
loop_
_entity.id
_entity.type
_entity.pdbx_description
1 polymer ?
#
loop_
_entity_poly.entity_id
_entity_poly.type
_entity_poly.pdbx_seq_one_letter_code
_entity_poly.pdbx_strand_id
1 'polypeptide(L)'
;FTKTVNELLFLTNMHSCNKGCKNNKYGTCKSRFPRPILLETQVDPKTGALSLKKGEVMLNTFLPVLTYLMRCNTDVTSLLSGTAIKSVVAYVTDYITKSPLKTHTMFEAVKRIFARESEML
;
A
#
# COMPACT_ATOMS: atom_id res chain seq x y z
N PHE A 1 7.86 23.90 0.79
CA PHE A 1 7.32 22.74 0.06
C PHE A 1 8.31 21.57 0.01
N THR A 2 9.40 21.65 -0.76
CA THR A 2 10.32 20.51 -0.98
C THR A 2 10.92 19.92 0.30
N LYS A 3 11.40 20.76 1.23
CA LYS A 3 11.93 20.31 2.53
C LYS A 3 10.90 19.45 3.29
N THR A 4 9.68 19.95 3.39
CA THR A 4 8.57 19.25 4.05
C THR A 4 8.23 17.92 3.35
N VAL A 5 8.18 17.91 2.02
CA VAL A 5 7.91 16.68 1.26
C VAL A 5 9.01 15.66 1.49
N ASN A 6 10.29 16.05 1.44
CA ASN A 6 11.41 15.13 1.67
C ASN A 6 11.37 14.54 3.08
N GLU A 7 11.08 15.36 4.08
CA GLU A 7 10.91 14.90 5.47
C GLU A 7 9.75 13.90 5.59
N LEU A 8 8.59 14.21 5.01
CA LEU A 8 7.44 13.29 4.99
C LEU A 8 7.77 11.97 4.29
N LEU A 9 8.45 12.01 3.14
CA LEU A 9 8.84 10.80 2.40
C LEU A 9 9.77 9.93 3.22
N PHE A 10 10.78 10.53 3.86
CA PHE A 10 11.72 9.83 4.72
C PHE A 10 11.01 9.14 5.89
N LEU A 11 10.10 9.85 6.55
CA LEU A 11 9.40 9.34 7.74
C LEU A 11 8.31 8.30 7.43
N THR A 12 7.64 8.41 6.28
CA THR A 12 6.37 7.66 6.04
C THR A 12 6.38 6.74 4.83
N ASN A 13 7.24 6.99 3.83
CA ASN A 13 7.23 6.25 2.56
C ASN A 13 8.43 5.31 2.39
N MET A 14 9.43 5.39 3.27
CA MET A 14 10.58 4.49 3.25
C MET A 14 10.20 3.13 3.84
N HIS A 15 10.44 2.07 3.09
CA HIS A 15 10.22 0.71 3.54
C HIS A 15 11.44 0.17 4.29
N SER A 16 11.21 -0.41 5.46
CA SER A 16 12.19 -1.23 6.17
C SER A 16 11.61 -2.63 6.36
N CYS A 17 12.33 -3.64 5.86
CA CYS A 17 11.88 -5.02 5.95
C CYS A 17 11.97 -5.51 7.40
N ASN A 18 10.86 -6.00 7.94
CA ASN A 18 10.82 -6.72 9.21
C ASN A 18 10.61 -8.23 8.98
N LYS A 19 10.73 -9.02 10.07
CA LYS A 19 10.49 -10.48 10.04
C LYS A 19 9.10 -10.82 9.46
N GLY A 20 8.09 -9.98 9.71
CA GLY A 20 6.74 -10.13 9.17
C GLY A 20 6.64 -10.00 7.64
N CYS A 21 7.41 -9.09 7.02
CA CYS A 21 7.39 -8.92 5.55
C CYS A 21 7.94 -10.15 4.83
N LYS A 22 8.97 -10.79 5.40
CA LYS A 22 9.64 -11.96 4.82
C LYS A 22 9.03 -13.29 5.26
N ASN A 23 7.98 -13.26 6.09
CA ASN A 23 7.27 -14.45 6.54
C ASN A 23 6.31 -14.96 5.44
N ASN A 24 6.89 -15.45 4.35
CA ASN A 24 6.23 -16.16 3.27
C ASN A 24 7.12 -17.32 2.79
N LYS A 25 6.56 -18.24 2.01
CA LYS A 25 7.26 -19.42 1.47
C LYS A 25 8.57 -19.07 0.73
N TYR A 26 8.65 -17.87 0.16
CA TYR A 26 9.75 -17.46 -0.71
C TYR A 26 10.86 -16.68 0.04
N GLY A 27 10.64 -16.32 1.31
CA GLY A 27 11.56 -15.46 2.07
C GLY A 27 11.69 -14.03 1.51
N THR A 28 10.86 -13.64 0.54
CA THR A 28 10.89 -12.33 -0.12
C THR A 28 9.94 -11.36 0.57
N CYS A 29 10.16 -10.05 0.43
CA CYS A 29 9.25 -9.10 1.04
C CYS A 29 7.89 -9.11 0.32
N LYS A 30 6.81 -9.35 1.08
CA LYS A 30 5.40 -9.28 0.62
C LYS A 30 5.07 -7.99 -0.13
N SER A 31 5.68 -6.86 0.26
CA SER A 31 5.51 -5.55 -0.39
C SER A 31 6.37 -5.36 -1.65
N ARG A 32 7.07 -6.40 -2.10
CA ARG A 32 7.89 -6.43 -3.34
C ARG A 32 9.03 -5.42 -3.37
N PHE A 33 9.64 -5.17 -2.22
CA PHE A 33 10.90 -4.45 -2.11
C PHE A 33 12.10 -5.40 -2.23
N PRO A 34 13.22 -4.98 -2.85
CA PRO A 34 13.48 -3.66 -3.46
C PRO A 34 12.74 -3.45 -4.80
N ARG A 35 12.32 -2.21 -5.07
CA ARG A 35 11.69 -1.80 -6.35
C ARG A 35 12.78 -1.54 -7.42
N PRO A 36 12.48 -1.68 -8.73
CA PRO A 36 13.44 -1.40 -9.79
C PRO A 36 13.83 0.09 -9.84
N ILE A 37 15.10 0.35 -10.14
CA ILE A 37 15.61 1.70 -10.41
C ILE A 37 15.29 2.06 -11.87
N LEU A 38 14.79 3.27 -12.07
CA LEU A 38 14.53 3.85 -13.39
C LEU A 38 15.32 5.15 -13.48
N LEU A 39 16.31 5.20 -14.37
CA LEU A 39 17.19 6.37 -14.50
C LEU A 39 16.48 7.57 -15.13
N GLU A 40 15.48 7.29 -15.95
CA GLU A 40 14.72 8.27 -16.73
C GLU A 40 13.24 7.93 -16.73
N THR A 41 12.42 8.97 -16.94
CA THR A 41 10.98 8.80 -17.13
C THR A 41 10.72 8.34 -18.56
N GLN A 42 9.98 7.25 -18.73
CA GLN A 42 9.71 6.65 -20.04
C GLN A 42 8.22 6.34 -20.18
N VAL A 43 7.73 6.39 -21.42
CA VAL A 43 6.38 5.95 -21.78
C VAL A 43 6.53 4.68 -22.60
N ASP A 44 5.81 3.63 -22.21
CA ASP A 44 5.74 2.41 -23.00
C ASP A 44 4.97 2.70 -24.30
N PRO A 45 5.59 2.57 -25.49
CA PRO A 45 4.95 2.90 -26.76
C PRO A 45 3.78 1.97 -27.11
N LYS A 46 3.70 0.76 -26.54
CA LYS A 46 2.62 -0.19 -26.82
C LYS A 46 1.42 0.00 -25.90
N THR A 47 1.68 0.25 -24.62
CA THR A 47 0.62 0.32 -23.61
C THR A 47 0.26 1.75 -23.20
N GLY A 48 1.07 2.74 -23.56
CA GLY A 48 0.96 4.11 -23.09
C GLY A 48 1.32 4.28 -21.61
N ALA A 49 1.80 3.23 -20.93
CA ALA A 49 2.09 3.29 -19.50
C ALA A 49 3.28 4.20 -19.20
N LEU A 50 3.09 5.14 -18.27
CA LEU A 50 4.14 6.05 -17.81
C LEU A 50 4.92 5.43 -16.64
N SER A 51 6.23 5.27 -16.83
CA SER A 51 7.17 4.87 -15.78
C SER A 51 8.04 6.05 -15.42
N LEU A 52 7.92 6.54 -14.18
CA LEU A 52 8.68 7.70 -13.72
C LEU A 52 10.10 7.32 -13.30
N LYS A 53 11.05 8.25 -13.46
CA LYS A 53 12.38 8.16 -12.88
C LYS A 53 12.29 7.83 -11.38
N LYS A 54 13.03 6.82 -10.95
CA LYS A 54 13.06 6.30 -9.58
C LYS A 54 14.48 5.90 -9.20
N GLY A 55 15.10 6.69 -8.31
CA GLY A 55 16.45 6.42 -7.80
C GLY A 55 16.49 5.56 -6.55
N GLU A 56 15.42 5.57 -5.75
CA GLU A 56 15.39 4.93 -4.44
C GLU A 56 14.58 3.63 -4.45
N VAL A 57 15.27 2.51 -4.21
CA VAL A 57 14.68 1.16 -4.30
C VAL A 57 13.74 0.83 -3.14
N MET A 58 13.96 1.44 -1.97
CA MET A 58 13.18 1.22 -0.75
C MET A 58 12.06 2.25 -0.56
N LEU A 59 11.88 3.16 -1.52
CA LEU A 59 10.84 4.18 -1.49
C LEU A 59 9.66 3.77 -2.38
N ASN A 60 8.43 4.03 -1.95
CA ASN A 60 7.28 3.92 -2.84
C ASN A 60 7.35 4.93 -4.00
N THR A 61 6.54 4.72 -5.02
CA THR A 61 6.39 5.74 -6.07
C THR A 61 5.44 6.81 -5.55
N PHE A 62 5.83 8.08 -5.62
CA PHE A 62 5.12 9.17 -4.97
C PHE A 62 4.92 10.35 -5.90
N LEU A 63 4.00 11.24 -5.53
CA LEU A 63 3.83 12.55 -6.17
C LEU A 63 4.01 13.64 -5.10
N PRO A 64 4.94 14.60 -5.25
CA PRO A 64 5.25 15.59 -4.21
C PRO A 64 4.02 16.31 -3.65
N VAL A 65 3.09 16.69 -4.52
CA VAL A 65 1.85 17.40 -4.13
C VAL A 65 0.95 16.48 -3.30
N LEU A 66 0.78 15.23 -3.72
CA LEU A 66 -0.05 14.27 -2.98
C LEU A 66 0.56 13.96 -1.61
N THR A 67 1.87 13.76 -1.54
CA THR A 67 2.56 13.54 -0.26
C THR A 67 2.41 14.74 0.68
N TYR A 68 2.51 15.97 0.15
CA TYR A 68 2.33 17.18 0.94
C TYR A 68 0.92 17.32 1.53
N LEU A 69 -0.11 16.99 0.74
CA LEU A 69 -1.51 17.07 1.16
C LEU A 69 -1.90 15.94 2.11
N MET A 70 -1.55 14.70 1.77
CA MET A 70 -1.98 13.50 2.50
C MET A 70 -1.15 13.26 3.77
N ARG A 71 0.11 13.71 3.80
CA ARG A 71 1.05 13.56 4.92
C ARG A 71 1.17 12.12 5.47
N CYS A 72 1.01 11.14 4.59
CA CYS A 72 1.05 9.72 4.93
C CYS A 72 1.77 8.90 3.84
N ASN A 73 1.82 7.59 4.04
CA ASN A 73 2.36 6.67 3.04
C ASN A 73 1.48 6.65 1.79
N THR A 74 2.05 6.92 0.62
CA THR A 74 1.35 6.93 -0.66
C THR A 74 2.11 6.06 -1.65
N ASP A 75 1.42 5.20 -2.39
CA ASP A 75 1.99 4.45 -3.52
C ASP A 75 1.20 4.79 -4.79
N VAL A 76 1.82 5.55 -5.69
CA VAL A 76 1.19 6.09 -6.89
C VAL A 76 1.62 5.26 -8.10
N THR A 77 0.65 4.87 -8.92
CA THR A 77 0.90 4.13 -10.16
C THR A 77 0.12 4.72 -11.33
N SER A 78 0.71 4.68 -12.52
CA SER A 78 0.05 5.11 -13.76
C SER A 78 -0.87 4.00 -14.27
N LEU A 79 -2.15 4.31 -14.44
CA LEU A 79 -3.17 3.38 -14.96
C LEU A 79 -3.61 3.77 -16.37
N LEU A 80 -2.66 4.06 -17.28
CA LEU A 80 -3.00 4.47 -18.65
C LEU A 80 -3.44 3.31 -19.56
N SER A 81 -3.25 2.06 -19.14
CA SER A 81 -3.70 0.89 -19.88
C SER A 81 -5.09 0.45 -19.45
N GLY A 82 -5.98 0.19 -20.43
CA GLY A 82 -7.35 -0.26 -20.17
C GLY A 82 -7.43 -1.60 -19.42
N THR A 83 -6.45 -2.49 -19.59
CA THR A 83 -6.37 -3.74 -18.81
C THR A 83 -6.01 -3.44 -17.35
N ALA A 84 -5.03 -2.57 -17.11
CA ALA A 84 -4.62 -2.17 -15.76
C ALA A 84 -5.77 -1.53 -14.99
N ILE A 85 -6.53 -0.62 -15.61
CA ILE A 85 -7.71 -0.01 -14.99
C ILE A 85 -8.75 -1.09 -14.63
N LYS A 86 -9.11 -1.98 -15.58
CA LYS A 86 -10.08 -3.04 -15.33
C LYS A 86 -9.66 -3.93 -14.15
N SER A 87 -8.40 -4.33 -14.10
CA SER A 87 -7.86 -5.14 -13.01
C SER A 87 -7.94 -4.44 -11.65
N VAL A 88 -7.58 -3.15 -11.60
CA VAL A 88 -7.64 -2.37 -10.36
C VAL A 88 -9.08 -2.16 -9.90
N VAL A 89 -9.99 -1.79 -10.81
CA VAL A 89 -11.41 -1.60 -10.49
C VAL A 89 -12.03 -2.89 -9.97
N ALA A 90 -11.78 -4.02 -10.62
CA ALA A 90 -12.28 -5.32 -10.19
C ALA A 90 -11.74 -5.68 -8.79
N TYR A 91 -10.43 -5.50 -8.56
CA TYR A 91 -9.80 -5.77 -7.27
C TYR A 91 -10.34 -4.90 -6.13
N VAL A 92 -10.47 -3.59 -6.37
CA VAL A 92 -11.01 -2.64 -5.38
C VAL A 92 -12.48 -2.96 -5.09
N THR A 93 -13.26 -3.28 -6.13
CA THR A 93 -14.66 -3.68 -5.98
C THR A 93 -14.74 -4.94 -5.12
N ASP A 94 -14.02 -6.01 -5.47
CA ASP A 94 -13.99 -7.26 -4.70
C ASP A 94 -13.64 -7.01 -3.23
N TYR A 95 -12.65 -6.16 -2.97
CA TYR A 95 -12.24 -5.81 -1.61
C TYR A 95 -13.31 -5.04 -0.83
N ILE A 96 -13.98 -4.07 -1.45
CA ILE A 96 -15.05 -3.29 -0.82
C ILE A 96 -16.31 -4.14 -0.62
N THR A 97 -16.65 -4.98 -1.60
CA THR A 97 -17.83 -5.87 -1.54
C THR A 97 -17.60 -7.12 -0.72
N LYS A 98 -16.36 -7.35 -0.25
CA LYS A 98 -16.04 -8.48 0.62
C LYS A 98 -16.95 -8.41 1.84
N SER A 99 -17.80 -9.43 2.01
CA SER A 99 -18.81 -9.42 3.07
C SER A 99 -18.16 -9.04 4.41
N PRO A 100 -18.71 -8.04 5.12
CA PRO A 100 -18.21 -7.69 6.44
C PRO A 100 -18.28 -8.93 7.34
N LEU A 101 -17.41 -8.94 8.37
CA LEU A 101 -17.39 -10.00 9.39
C LEU A 101 -18.82 -10.43 9.75
N LYS A 102 -19.09 -11.74 9.68
CA LYS A 102 -20.41 -12.30 9.98
C LYS A 102 -20.89 -11.72 11.31
N THR A 103 -22.12 -11.25 11.36
CA THR A 103 -22.71 -10.60 12.55
C THR A 103 -22.50 -11.41 13.84
N HIS A 104 -22.56 -12.74 13.75
CA HIS A 104 -22.24 -13.65 14.86
C HIS A 104 -20.84 -13.43 15.44
N THR A 105 -19.82 -13.22 14.61
CA THR A 105 -18.43 -12.99 15.05
C THR A 105 -18.26 -11.65 15.76
N MET A 106 -19.02 -10.62 15.36
CA MET A 106 -19.07 -9.35 16.11
C MET A 106 -19.70 -9.56 17.48
N PHE A 107 -20.85 -10.23 17.56
CA PHE A 107 -21.50 -10.54 18.84
C PHE A 107 -20.64 -11.43 19.74
N GLU A 108 -19.90 -12.39 19.17
CA GLU A 108 -18.97 -13.22 19.93
C GLU A 108 -17.82 -12.40 20.53
N ALA A 109 -17.27 -11.45 19.77
CA ALA A 109 -16.24 -10.53 20.28
C ALA A 109 -16.77 -9.67 21.44
N VAL A 110 -17.97 -9.11 21.29
CA VAL A 110 -18.65 -8.34 22.35
C VAL A 110 -18.89 -9.21 23.58
N LYS A 111 -19.43 -10.42 23.40
CA LYS A 111 -19.65 -11.39 24.49
C LYS A 111 -18.36 -11.73 25.23
N ARG A 112 -17.24 -11.93 24.52
CA ARG A 112 -15.93 -12.22 25.13
C ARG A 112 -15.42 -11.06 26.00
N ILE A 113 -15.64 -9.82 25.59
CA ILE A 113 -15.25 -8.64 26.39
C ILE A 113 -16.05 -8.61 27.70
N PHE A 114 -17.37 -8.75 27.63
CA PHE A 114 -18.23 -8.76 28.82
C PHE A 114 -17.98 -9.95 29.75
N ALA A 115 -17.71 -11.14 29.20
CA ALA A 115 -17.37 -12.32 30.00
C ALA A 115 -16.05 -12.12 30.77
N ARG A 116 -15.05 -11.48 30.14
CA ARG A 116 -13.76 -11.20 30.78
C ARG A 116 -13.86 -10.18 31.92
N GLU A 117 -14.76 -9.20 31.82
CA GLU A 117 -15.04 -8.27 32.92
C GLU A 117 -15.78 -8.94 34.08
N SER A 118 -16.65 -9.91 33.77
CA SER A 118 -17.40 -10.66 34.78
C SER A 118 -16.55 -11.67 35.56
N GLU A 119 -15.45 -12.16 34.97
CA GLU A 119 -14.49 -13.08 35.62
C GLU A 119 -13.43 -12.36 36.47
N MET A 120 -13.28 -11.03 36.36
CA MET A 120 -12.34 -10.22 37.16
C MET A 120 -12.97 -9.57 38.40
N LEU A 121 -14.28 -9.76 38.62
CA LEU A 121 -15.04 -9.38 39.80
C LEU A 121 -15.24 -10.59 40.71
#